data_AF-A0A359CNS6-F1
#
_entry.id   AF-A0A359CNS6-F1
#
_cell.length_a   1.000
_cell.length_b   1.000
_cell.length_c   1.000
_cell.angle_alpha   90.00
_cell.angle_beta   90.00
_cell.angle_gamma   90.00
#
_symmetry.space_group_name_H-M   'P 1'
#
loop_
_entity.id
_entity.type
_entity.pdbx_description
1 polymer ?
#
loop_
_entity_poly.entity_id
_entity_poly.type
_entity_poly.pdbx_seq_one_letter_code
_entity_poly.pdbx_strand_id
1 'polypeptide(L)'
;MKKAISAIVILTVITLFVLNCPFNITKTFNALEISVSDNEYAIDRQLTFTGQYHINIFGPDVFSGRIVVSDYEQTSNGDNMCDCEITQKDLGSLIIFEKRDSNNTLEEANVFGTIYSKPFLKNVVIIVGEGYSNKNAICIVANVDNRNDAMYQVSKILDIEQ
;
A
#
# COMPACT_ATOMS: atom_id res chain seq x y z
N MET A 1 -23.07 -14.00 36.79
CA MET A 1 -22.92 -14.87 35.60
C MET A 1 -23.67 -14.34 34.37
N LYS A 2 -25.01 -14.23 34.37
CA LYS A 2 -25.78 -13.75 33.20
C LYS A 2 -25.35 -12.37 32.66
N LYS A 3 -25.04 -11.42 33.55
CA LYS A 3 -24.54 -10.08 33.17
C LYS A 3 -23.16 -10.11 32.50
N ALA A 4 -22.28 -11.01 32.95
CA ALA A 4 -20.94 -11.17 32.39
C ALA A 4 -20.99 -11.82 31.00
N ILE A 5 -21.82 -12.86 30.83
CA ILE A 5 -22.05 -13.50 29.53
C ILE A 5 -22.65 -12.50 28.53
N SER A 6 -23.64 -11.72 28.95
CA SER A 6 -24.22 -10.68 28.09
C SER A 6 -23.21 -9.59 27.70
N ALA A 7 -22.31 -9.18 28.60
CA ALA A 7 -21.28 -8.20 28.30
C ALA A 7 -20.26 -8.74 27.28
N ILE A 8 -19.86 -10.01 27.40
CA ILE A 8 -18.96 -10.67 26.45
C ILE A 8 -19.61 -10.74 25.07
N VAL A 9 -20.88 -11.15 24.98
CA VAL A 9 -21.59 -11.24 23.69
C VAL A 9 -21.69 -9.87 23.02
N ILE A 10 -22.05 -8.83 23.78
CA ILE A 10 -22.11 -7.45 23.25
C ILE A 10 -20.75 -6.99 22.75
N LEU A 11 -19.68 -7.24 23.52
CA LEU A 11 -18.32 -6.90 23.11
C LEU A 11 -17.93 -7.63 21.82
N THR A 12 -18.21 -8.93 21.72
CA THR A 12 -17.93 -9.71 20.51
C THR A 12 -18.67 -9.16 19.29
N VAL A 13 -19.95 -8.83 19.41
CA VAL A 13 -20.74 -8.26 18.30
C VAL A 13 -20.20 -6.90 17.87
N ILE A 14 -19.85 -6.03 18.82
CA ILE A 14 -19.24 -4.73 18.52
C ILE A 14 -17.89 -4.90 17.82
N THR A 15 -17.04 -5.80 18.32
CA THR A 15 -15.73 -6.08 17.71
C THR A 15 -15.91 -6.60 16.29
N LEU A 16 -16.82 -7.54 16.05
CA LEU A 16 -17.11 -8.04 14.69
C LEU A 16 -17.62 -6.93 13.78
N PHE A 17 -18.50 -6.05 14.27
CA PHE A 17 -19.03 -4.95 13.48
C PHE A 17 -17.95 -3.92 13.11
N VAL A 18 -17.13 -3.50 14.07
CA VAL A 18 -16.05 -2.54 13.84
C VAL A 18 -15.01 -3.10 12.88
N LEU A 19 -14.69 -4.39 12.97
CA LEU A 19 -13.71 -5.02 12.08
C LEU A 19 -14.23 -5.24 10.66
N ASN A 20 -15.54 -5.29 10.42
CA ASN A 20 -16.12 -5.44 9.08
C ASN A 20 -16.54 -4.11 8.42
N CYS A 21 -16.49 -2.99 9.15
CA CYS A 21 -16.91 -1.71 8.61
C CYS A 21 -15.70 -0.99 7.98
N PRO A 22 -15.72 -0.72 6.66
CA PRO A 22 -14.66 0.07 6.05
C PRO A 22 -14.67 1.49 6.61
N PHE A 23 -13.48 2.07 6.77
CA PHE A 23 -13.35 3.44 7.23
C PHE A 23 -12.56 4.26 6.22
N ASN A 24 -12.99 5.51 6.03
CA ASN A 24 -12.31 6.45 5.15
C ASN A 24 -10.96 6.83 5.75
N ILE A 25 -9.92 6.80 4.92
CA ILE A 25 -8.58 7.23 5.26
C ILE A 25 -8.10 8.28 4.26
N THR A 26 -7.47 9.33 4.79
CA THR A 26 -6.62 10.24 4.04
C THR A 26 -5.31 10.35 4.81
N LYS A 27 -4.24 9.80 4.27
CA LYS A 27 -2.91 9.81 4.89
C LYS A 27 -1.88 10.23 3.85
N THR A 28 -1.05 11.20 4.22
CA THR A 28 0.11 11.61 3.44
C THR A 28 1.37 11.30 4.23
N PHE A 29 2.34 10.71 3.55
CA PHE A 29 3.63 10.36 4.09
C PHE A 29 4.71 11.11 3.32
N ASN A 30 5.73 11.59 4.04
CA ASN A 30 7.02 11.86 3.41
C ASN A 30 7.61 10.52 3.01
N ALA A 31 8.15 10.42 1.82
CA ALA A 31 8.74 9.21 1.29
C ALA A 31 10.08 9.53 0.60
N LEU A 32 10.94 8.52 0.51
CA LEU A 32 12.18 8.60 -0.23
C LEU A 32 12.16 7.58 -1.35
N GLU A 33 12.33 8.05 -2.57
CA GLU A 33 12.55 7.20 -3.74
C GLU A 33 14.05 6.90 -3.87
N ILE A 34 14.40 5.62 -3.91
CA ILE A 34 15.77 5.14 -3.97
C ILE A 34 15.94 4.11 -5.09
N SER A 35 17.11 4.09 -5.71
CA SER A 35 17.52 2.97 -6.56
C SER A 35 18.26 1.93 -5.71
N VAL A 36 17.99 0.65 -5.92
CA VAL A 36 18.76 -0.41 -5.25
C VAL A 36 20.19 -0.49 -5.77
N SER A 37 20.44 -0.23 -7.06
CA SER A 37 21.78 -0.30 -7.65
C SER A 37 22.59 0.98 -7.56
N ASP A 38 21.93 2.14 -7.51
CA ASP A 38 22.60 3.45 -7.49
C ASP A 38 22.53 4.06 -6.09
N ASN A 39 23.71 4.19 -5.46
CA ASN A 39 23.85 4.73 -4.11
C ASN A 39 23.66 6.23 -4.00
N GLU A 40 23.77 6.96 -5.11
CA GLU A 40 23.59 8.41 -5.16
C GLU A 40 22.14 8.78 -5.49
N TYR A 41 21.36 7.83 -6.03
CA TYR A 41 19.94 8.05 -6.31
C TYR A 41 19.09 8.01 -5.03
N ALA A 42 18.70 9.20 -4.58
CA ALA A 42 17.71 9.41 -3.52
C ALA A 42 16.93 10.69 -3.82
N ILE A 43 15.60 10.59 -3.95
CA ILE A 43 14.71 11.72 -4.25
C ILE A 43 13.57 11.76 -3.24
N ASP A 44 13.34 12.93 -2.65
CA ASP A 44 12.20 13.14 -1.77
C ASP A 44 10.88 13.09 -2.54
N ARG A 45 9.91 12.36 -2.01
CA ARG A 45 8.55 12.21 -2.56
C ARG A 45 7.50 12.41 -1.49
N GLN A 46 6.27 12.63 -1.92
CA GLN A 46 5.09 12.51 -1.08
C GLN A 46 4.21 11.35 -1.57
N LEU A 47 3.77 10.53 -0.62
CA LEU A 47 2.88 9.40 -0.87
C LEU A 47 1.55 9.64 -0.17
N THR A 48 0.47 9.81 -0.94
CA THR A 48 -0.87 10.11 -0.40
C THR A 48 -1.84 8.97 -0.70
N PHE A 49 -2.47 8.44 0.36
CA PHE A 49 -3.55 7.47 0.30
C PHE A 49 -4.86 8.17 0.59
N THR A 50 -5.82 8.06 -0.33
CA THR A 50 -7.20 8.56 -0.16
C THR A 50 -8.18 7.48 -0.56
N GLY A 51 -9.00 6.99 0.38
CA GLY A 51 -9.93 5.90 0.08
C GLY A 51 -10.53 5.26 1.32
N GLN A 52 -10.93 4.00 1.19
CA GLN A 52 -11.46 3.16 2.25
C GLN A 52 -10.47 2.06 2.60
N TYR A 53 -10.27 1.85 3.89
CA TYR A 53 -9.47 0.75 4.42
C TYR A 53 -10.40 -0.30 5.03
N HIS A 54 -10.25 -1.55 4.58
CA HIS A 54 -11.04 -2.69 4.99
C HIS A 54 -10.13 -3.61 5.79
N ILE A 55 -10.38 -3.71 7.09
CA ILE A 55 -9.67 -4.69 7.93
C ILE A 55 -10.25 -6.06 7.64
N ASN A 56 -9.40 -7.05 7.41
CA ASN A 56 -9.85 -8.43 7.25
C ASN A 56 -9.26 -9.30 8.36
N ILE A 57 -10.13 -9.97 9.13
CA ILE A 57 -9.72 -10.82 10.25
C ILE A 57 -9.15 -12.15 9.73
N PHE A 58 -9.63 -12.62 8.58
CA PHE A 58 -9.34 -13.95 8.04
C PHE A 58 -8.48 -13.91 6.78
N GLY A 59 -8.07 -12.72 6.35
CA GLY A 59 -7.32 -12.52 5.11
C GLY A 59 -6.53 -11.21 5.15
N PRO A 60 -5.97 -10.79 4.02
CA PRO A 60 -5.28 -9.51 3.94
C PRO A 60 -6.27 -8.35 4.06
N ASP A 61 -5.86 -7.30 4.75
CA ASP A 61 -6.51 -5.99 4.69
C ASP A 61 -6.54 -5.48 3.25
N VAL A 62 -7.65 -4.86 2.85
CA VAL A 62 -7.86 -4.33 1.49
C VAL A 62 -7.95 -2.81 1.55
N PHE A 63 -7.36 -2.16 0.56
CA PHE A 63 -7.53 -0.73 0.33
C PHE A 63 -8.23 -0.49 -1.01
N SER A 64 -9.33 0.25 -0.95
CA SER A 64 -10.12 0.67 -2.10
C SER A 64 -10.04 2.18 -2.19
N GLY A 65 -9.39 2.74 -3.21
CA GLY A 65 -9.16 4.17 -3.27
C GLY A 65 -8.11 4.59 -4.28
N ARG A 66 -7.32 5.60 -3.94
CA ARG A 66 -6.22 6.09 -4.76
C ARG A 66 -4.95 6.25 -3.95
N ILE A 67 -3.84 5.83 -4.55
CA ILE A 67 -2.47 6.07 -4.08
C ILE A 67 -1.83 7.06 -5.05
N VAL A 68 -1.43 8.22 -4.56
CA VAL A 68 -0.76 9.26 -5.35
C VAL A 68 0.68 9.37 -4.89
N VAL A 69 1.62 9.29 -5.83
CA VAL A 69 3.04 9.59 -5.61
C VAL A 69 3.33 10.93 -6.27
N SER A 70 3.94 11.87 -5.54
CA SER A 70 4.31 13.17 -6.12
C SER A 70 5.21 12.97 -7.35
N ASP A 71 4.96 13.78 -8.37
CA ASP A 71 5.69 13.81 -9.65
C ASP A 71 5.57 12.54 -10.52
N TYR A 72 4.72 11.59 -10.13
CA TYR A 72 4.29 10.49 -11.01
C TYR A 72 2.90 10.77 -11.56
N GLU A 73 2.84 11.36 -12.75
CA GLU A 73 1.58 11.76 -13.41
C GLU A 73 0.57 10.61 -13.49
N GLN A 74 1.04 9.40 -13.79
CA GLN A 74 0.21 8.18 -13.86
C GLN A 74 -0.58 7.90 -12.58
N THR A 75 -0.08 8.31 -11.41
CA THR A 75 -0.76 8.09 -10.12
C THR A 75 -1.73 9.22 -9.76
N SER A 76 -1.57 10.39 -10.39
CA SER A 76 -2.43 11.56 -10.19
C SER A 76 -3.55 11.70 -11.22
N ASN A 77 -3.37 11.09 -12.41
CA ASN A 77 -4.34 11.15 -13.48
C ASN A 77 -5.63 10.44 -13.08
N GLY A 78 -6.75 10.88 -13.64
CA GLY A 78 -8.11 10.54 -13.20
C GLY A 78 -8.50 9.05 -13.26
N ASP A 79 -7.58 8.15 -13.59
CA ASP A 79 -7.79 6.71 -13.70
C ASP A 79 -8.20 6.09 -12.35
N ASN A 80 -8.97 5.01 -12.44
CA ASN A 80 -9.47 4.31 -11.28
C ASN A 80 -8.43 3.28 -10.87
N MET A 81 -7.93 3.37 -9.64
CA MET A 81 -7.05 2.33 -9.12
C MET A 81 -7.89 1.12 -8.72
N CYS A 82 -7.43 -0.08 -9.07
CA CYS A 82 -7.99 -1.31 -8.54
C CYS A 82 -7.77 -1.39 -7.02
N ASP A 83 -8.66 -2.11 -6.35
CA ASP A 83 -8.47 -2.48 -4.96
C ASP A 83 -7.17 -3.27 -4.79
N CYS A 84 -6.40 -2.96 -3.75
CA CYS A 84 -5.12 -3.61 -3.47
C CYS A 84 -5.08 -4.24 -2.08
N GLU A 85 -4.42 -5.39 -1.98
CA GLU A 85 -4.23 -6.14 -0.73
C GLU A 85 -3.02 -5.58 0.02
N ILE A 86 -3.24 -4.82 1.09
CA ILE A 86 -2.18 -4.04 1.74
C ILE A 86 -1.23 -4.88 2.60
N THR A 87 -1.67 -6.06 3.06
CA THR A 87 -0.95 -6.86 4.08
C THR A 87 -0.45 -8.21 3.60
N GLN A 88 -0.38 -8.40 2.28
CA GLN A 88 0.15 -9.63 1.69
C GLN A 88 1.67 -9.70 1.88
N LYS A 89 2.11 -10.39 2.94
CA LYS A 89 3.50 -10.38 3.43
C LYS A 89 4.54 -10.88 2.42
N ASP A 90 4.18 -11.83 1.57
CA ASP A 90 5.17 -12.62 0.82
C ASP A 90 5.33 -12.17 -0.63
N LEU A 91 4.33 -11.51 -1.21
CA LEU A 91 4.31 -11.14 -2.64
C LEU A 91 4.07 -9.65 -2.89
N GLY A 92 3.64 -8.91 -1.87
CA GLY A 92 3.08 -7.57 -2.04
C GLY A 92 1.82 -7.58 -2.92
N SER A 93 1.16 -6.44 -3.08
CA SER A 93 0.02 -6.30 -3.98
C SER A 93 0.35 -5.39 -5.14
N LEU A 94 -0.16 -5.69 -6.32
CA LEU A 94 -0.03 -4.80 -7.45
C LEU A 94 -0.84 -3.51 -7.23
N ILE A 95 -0.28 -2.39 -7.65
CA ILE A 95 -0.98 -1.12 -7.83
C ILE A 95 -1.31 -1.04 -9.32
N ILE A 96 -2.58 -1.23 -9.65
CA ILE A 96 -3.08 -1.24 -11.03
C ILE A 96 -4.01 -0.04 -11.21
N PHE A 97 -3.77 0.74 -12.25
CA PHE A 97 -4.65 1.83 -12.68
C PHE A 97 -5.38 1.38 -13.95
N GLU A 98 -6.71 1.42 -13.89
CA GLU A 98 -7.58 1.09 -15.00
C GLU A 98 -8.17 2.35 -15.62
N LYS A 99 -8.08 2.41 -16.94
CA LYS A 99 -8.83 3.35 -17.76
C LYS A 99 -10.03 2.63 -18.36
N ARG A 100 -11.21 3.21 -18.15
CA ARG A 100 -12.48 2.65 -18.64
C ARG A 100 -13.19 3.66 -19.54
N ASP A 101 -13.87 3.15 -20.56
CA ASP A 101 -14.68 3.96 -21.46
C ASP A 101 -15.97 4.45 -20.78
N SER A 102 -16.77 5.24 -21.50
CA SER A 102 -18.07 5.74 -20.99
C SER A 102 -19.10 4.63 -20.71
N ASN A 103 -18.88 3.42 -21.23
CA ASN A 103 -19.71 2.24 -21.00
C ASN A 103 -19.16 1.34 -19.89
N ASN A 104 -18.13 1.79 -19.15
CA ASN A 104 -17.43 1.05 -18.10
C ASN A 104 -16.66 -0.19 -18.60
N THR A 105 -16.37 -0.25 -19.90
CA THR A 105 -15.51 -1.27 -20.52
C THR A 105 -14.05 -0.94 -20.22
N LEU A 106 -13.26 -1.94 -19.82
CA LEU A 106 -11.82 -1.77 -19.62
C LEU A 106 -11.14 -1.49 -20.96
N GLU A 107 -10.50 -0.32 -21.09
CA GLU A 107 -9.69 0.05 -22.25
C GLU A 107 -8.22 -0.29 -22.03
N GLU A 108 -7.70 0.05 -20.85
CA GLU A 108 -6.28 -0.06 -20.53
C GLU A 108 -6.10 -0.35 -19.03
N ALA A 109 -5.11 -1.18 -18.71
CA ALA A 109 -4.69 -1.44 -17.34
C ALA A 109 -3.18 -1.28 -17.25
N ASN A 110 -2.74 -0.37 -16.40
CA ASN A 110 -1.33 -0.03 -16.20
C ASN A 110 -0.88 -0.42 -14.80
N VAL A 111 0.18 -1.22 -14.71
CA VAL A 111 0.80 -1.60 -13.44
C VAL A 111 1.80 -0.52 -13.05
N PHE A 112 1.52 0.22 -11.97
CA PHE A 112 2.46 1.19 -11.43
C PHE A 112 3.61 0.52 -10.70
N GLY A 113 3.31 -0.54 -9.95
CA GLY A 113 4.28 -1.20 -9.11
C GLY A 113 3.65 -2.19 -8.14
N THR A 114 4.45 -2.64 -7.18
CA THR A 114 4.04 -3.55 -6.10
C THR A 114 4.16 -2.85 -4.76
N ILE A 115 3.07 -2.80 -3.98
CA ILE A 115 3.05 -2.26 -2.62
C ILE A 115 3.25 -3.36 -1.58
N TYR A 116 4.07 -3.05 -0.59
CA TYR A 116 4.27 -3.82 0.63
C TYR A 116 3.94 -2.93 1.81
N SER A 117 3.11 -3.42 2.73
CA SER A 117 2.81 -2.70 3.95
C SER A 117 2.41 -3.64 5.09
N LYS A 118 2.54 -3.13 6.31
CA LYS A 118 1.95 -3.72 7.51
C LYS A 118 0.55 -3.13 7.74
N PRO A 119 -0.28 -3.78 8.58
CA PRO A 119 -1.62 -3.27 8.90
C PRO A 119 -1.62 -1.78 9.25
N PHE A 120 -2.66 -1.08 8.79
CA PHE A 120 -2.87 0.37 8.93
C PHE A 120 -1.87 1.26 8.17
N LEU A 121 -1.33 0.76 7.06
CA LEU A 121 -0.34 1.45 6.22
C LEU A 121 0.95 1.76 6.99
N LYS A 122 1.45 0.80 7.75
CA LYS A 122 2.73 0.92 8.46
C LYS A 122 3.85 0.39 7.59
N ASN A 123 5.00 1.07 7.55
CA ASN A 123 6.19 0.66 6.77
C ASN A 123 5.84 0.42 5.30
N VAL A 124 5.26 1.43 4.63
CA VAL A 124 4.89 1.32 3.22
C VAL A 124 6.16 1.35 2.36
N VAL A 125 6.31 0.36 1.50
CA VAL A 125 7.32 0.30 0.45
C VAL A 125 6.62 0.02 -0.87
N ILE A 126 6.89 0.80 -1.89
CA ILE A 126 6.41 0.55 -3.26
C ILE A 126 7.61 0.29 -4.14
N ILE A 127 7.60 -0.85 -4.83
CA ILE A 127 8.56 -1.15 -5.89
C ILE A 127 7.94 -0.70 -7.20
N VAL A 128 8.56 0.25 -7.87
CA VAL A 128 8.04 0.85 -9.11
C VAL A 128 8.31 -0.07 -10.30
N GLY A 129 7.31 -0.26 -11.17
CA GLY A 129 7.37 -1.08 -12.38
C GLY A 129 6.88 -2.53 -12.23
N GLU A 130 6.78 -3.23 -13.36
CA GLU A 130 6.40 -4.64 -13.42
C GLU A 130 7.58 -5.54 -13.05
N GLY A 131 7.51 -6.20 -11.89
CA GLY A 131 8.17 -7.48 -11.63
C GLY A 131 9.70 -7.61 -11.85
N TYR A 132 10.42 -7.66 -10.73
CA TYR A 132 11.54 -8.59 -10.48
C TYR A 132 12.84 -8.42 -11.29
N SER A 133 13.59 -7.38 -10.94
CA SER A 133 15.03 -7.58 -10.69
C SER A 133 15.43 -6.80 -9.45
N ASN A 134 15.61 -7.51 -8.33
CA ASN A 134 15.97 -6.92 -7.03
C ASN A 134 17.23 -6.05 -7.14
N LYS A 135 18.08 -6.28 -8.15
CA LYS A 135 19.35 -5.58 -8.31
C LYS A 135 19.20 -4.15 -8.83
N ASN A 136 18.14 -3.82 -9.57
CA ASN A 136 17.96 -2.50 -10.20
C ASN A 136 16.57 -1.90 -9.91
N ALA A 137 15.91 -2.35 -8.84
CA ALA A 137 14.60 -1.86 -8.48
C ALA A 137 14.66 -0.39 -8.05
N ILE A 138 13.66 0.38 -8.47
CA ILE A 138 13.36 1.68 -7.88
C ILE A 138 12.30 1.46 -6.81
N CYS A 139 12.56 1.98 -5.61
CA CYS A 139 11.70 1.79 -4.44
C CYS A 139 11.32 3.13 -3.83
N ILE A 140 10.03 3.33 -3.53
CA ILE A 140 9.52 4.46 -2.77
C ILE A 140 9.22 3.97 -1.36
N VAL A 141 9.91 4.50 -0.37
CA VAL A 141 9.80 4.07 1.03
C VAL A 141 9.21 5.20 1.87
N ALA A 142 8.12 4.94 2.58
CA ALA A 142 7.44 5.95 3.41
C ALA A 142 8.07 6.08 4.80
N ASN A 143 8.00 7.30 5.36
CA ASN A 143 8.44 7.68 6.70
C ASN A 143 9.91 7.32 7.00
N VAL A 144 10.80 7.66 6.06
CA VAL A 144 12.25 7.55 6.22
C VAL A 144 12.89 8.88 5.87
N ASP A 145 13.95 9.24 6.60
CA ASP A 145 14.64 10.53 6.42
C ASP A 145 15.92 10.39 5.58
N ASN A 146 16.40 9.16 5.38
CA ASN A 146 17.64 8.90 4.66
C ASN A 146 17.64 7.55 3.95
N ARG A 147 18.59 7.40 3.02
CA ARG A 147 18.76 6.21 2.19
C ARG A 147 19.05 4.94 2.98
N ASN A 148 19.83 5.02 4.07
CA ASN A 148 20.20 3.82 4.84
C ASN A 148 18.95 3.21 5.51
N ASP A 149 18.10 4.05 6.08
CA ASP A 149 16.83 3.62 6.66
C ASP A 149 15.88 3.08 5.60
N ALA A 150 15.83 3.72 4.42
CA ALA A 150 15.06 3.24 3.28
C ALA A 150 15.52 1.84 2.83
N MET A 151 16.84 1.66 2.66
CA MET A 151 17.43 0.39 2.25
C MET A 151 17.22 -0.72 3.28
N TYR A 152 17.25 -0.37 4.58
CA TYR A 152 16.92 -1.32 5.65
C TYR A 152 15.46 -1.79 5.62
N GLN A 153 14.52 -0.96 5.17
CA GLN A 153 13.14 -1.42 4.96
C GLN A 153 13.02 -2.29 3.70
N VAL A 154 13.69 -1.91 2.61
CA VAL A 154 13.70 -2.66 1.36
C VAL A 154 14.34 -4.05 1.52
N SER A 155 15.44 -4.17 2.27
CA SER A 155 16.13 -5.45 2.46
C SER A 155 15.30 -6.49 3.21
N LYS A 156 14.34 -6.04 4.04
CA LYS A 156 13.37 -6.93 4.71
C LYS A 156 12.31 -7.51 3.78
N ILE A 157 12.17 -6.94 2.59
CA ILE A 157 11.15 -7.30 1.60
C ILE A 157 11.79 -8.08 0.46
N LEU A 158 12.94 -7.62 -0.03
CA LEU A 158 13.57 -8.16 -1.24
C LEU A 158 14.62 -9.27 -0.97
N ASP A 159 14.76 -9.74 0.27
CA ASP A 159 15.80 -10.69 0.69
C ASP A 159 17.20 -10.30 0.16
N ILE A 160 17.50 -8.99 0.17
CA ILE A 160 18.81 -8.48 -0.25
C ILE A 160 19.76 -8.60 0.95
N GLU A 161 20.79 -9.43 0.84
CA GLU A 161 21.90 -9.44 1.80
C GLU A 161 22.60 -8.07 1.78
N GLN A 162 22.64 -7.41 2.94
CA GLN A 162 23.32 -6.12 3.14
C GLN A 162 24.83 -6.27 3.24
#